data_AF-A0AAV2M8T4-F1
#
_entry.id   AF-A0AAV2M8T4-F1
#
_cell.length_a   1.000
_cell.length_b   1.000
_cell.length_c   1.000
_cell.angle_alpha   90.00
_cell.angle_beta   90.00
_cell.angle_gamma   90.00
#
_symmetry.space_group_name_H-M   'P 1'
#
loop_
_entity.id
_entity.type
_entity.pdbx_description
1 polymer ?
#
loop_
_entity_poly.entity_id
_entity_poly.type
_entity_poly.pdbx_seq_one_letter_code
_entity_poly.pdbx_strand_id
1 'polypeptide(L)'
;MGVRRLVWVMGVRRLVRVMGVRRLVWVMGVRRLVRVMGVRRLVWVMGVRRLVRVMGVRRLVRVMGVRRLVWVMGVRRLVRVMGVRRLVWVMGVRRLVRVMGVRRLVRVMGVRRLVWV
;
A
#
# COMPACT_ATOMS: atom_id res chain seq x y z
N MET A 1 18.22 9.18 -5.07
CA MET A 1 17.38 9.98 -5.99
C MET A 1 15.91 9.84 -5.59
N GLY A 2 15.22 10.93 -5.27
CA GLY A 2 13.81 10.91 -4.86
C GLY A 2 12.93 11.62 -5.87
N VAL A 3 11.72 11.10 -6.12
CA VAL A 3 10.78 11.71 -7.06
C VAL A 3 9.91 12.75 -6.31
N ARG A 4 9.98 14.02 -6.72
CA ARG A 4 9.18 15.10 -6.09
C ARG A 4 7.69 14.93 -6.35
N ARG A 5 7.29 14.64 -7.58
CA ARG A 5 5.89 14.42 -7.94
C ARG A 5 5.83 13.43 -9.09
N LEU A 6 4.97 12.43 -8.95
CA LEU A 6 4.63 11.54 -10.03
C LEU A 6 3.11 11.47 -10.09
N VAL A 7 2.54 11.78 -11.24
CA VAL A 7 1.09 11.95 -11.37
C VAL A 7 0.44 10.60 -11.66
N TRP A 8 0.98 9.83 -12.61
CA TRP A 8 0.40 8.54 -13.04
C TRP A 8 1.46 7.46 -13.26
N VAL A 9 1.18 6.25 -12.79
CA VAL A 9 1.85 5.00 -13.21
C VAL A 9 0.78 4.05 -13.70
N MET A 10 0.86 3.59 -14.94
CA MET A 10 -0.14 2.70 -15.55
C MET A 10 0.52 1.49 -16.21
N GLY A 11 -0.16 0.33 -16.17
CA GLY A 11 0.16 -0.82 -17.04
C GLY A 11 1.49 -1.52 -16.76
N VAL A 12 2.05 -1.37 -15.56
CA VAL A 12 3.41 -1.85 -15.29
C VAL A 12 3.45 -3.36 -15.06
N ARG A 13 4.17 -4.09 -15.93
CA ARG A 13 4.40 -5.54 -15.76
C ARG A 13 5.31 -5.85 -14.57
N ARG A 14 6.43 -5.14 -14.42
CA ARG A 14 7.38 -5.34 -13.33
C ARG A 14 8.00 -4.01 -12.92
N LEU A 15 7.86 -3.65 -11.65
CA LEU A 15 8.54 -2.51 -11.05
C LEU A 15 9.37 -3.00 -9.86
N VAL A 16 10.69 -2.80 -9.93
CA VAL A 16 11.61 -3.38 -8.96
C VAL A 16 11.68 -2.50 -7.70
N ARG A 17 11.83 -1.18 -7.84
CA ARG A 17 11.92 -0.26 -6.71
C ARG A 17 11.23 1.06 -7.01
N VAL A 18 10.53 1.59 -6.01
CA VAL A 18 10.08 2.98 -5.95
C VAL A 18 10.58 3.57 -4.64
N MET A 19 11.35 4.66 -4.71
CA MET A 19 12.01 5.26 -3.55
C MET A 19 11.75 6.76 -3.45
N GLY A 20 11.53 7.25 -2.23
CA GLY A 20 11.61 8.67 -1.91
C GLY A 20 10.57 9.54 -2.63
N VAL A 21 9.33 9.06 -2.74
CA VAL A 21 8.27 9.77 -3.46
C VAL A 21 7.53 10.72 -2.52
N ARG A 22 7.57 12.03 -2.80
CA ARG A 22 6.83 13.00 -1.97
C ARG A 22 5.32 12.96 -2.27
N ARG A 23 4.91 12.91 -3.53
CA ARG A 23 3.51 12.83 -3.94
C ARG A 23 3.35 11.89 -5.14
N LEU A 24 2.53 10.85 -4.97
CA LEU A 24 2.09 9.95 -6.03
C LEU A 24 0.56 9.96 -6.07
N VAL A 25 -0.01 10.35 -7.21
CA VAL A 25 -1.47 10.51 -7.31
C VAL A 25 -2.12 9.18 -7.67
N TRP A 26 -1.68 8.53 -8.75
CA TRP A 26 -2.29 7.29 -9.23
C TRP A 26 -1.27 6.20 -9.56
N VAL A 27 -1.57 4.97 -9.12
CA VAL A 27 -0.91 3.74 -9.58
C VAL A 27 -1.99 2.74 -9.99
N MET A 28 -1.99 2.35 -11.26
CA MET A 28 -2.99 1.45 -11.83
C MET A 28 -2.34 0.27 -12.55
N GLY A 29 -2.88 -0.93 -12.31
CA GLY A 29 -2.57 -2.10 -13.13
C GLY A 29 -1.12 -2.58 -13.02
N VAL A 30 -0.66 -2.87 -11.80
CA VAL A 30 0.71 -3.35 -11.57
C VAL A 30 0.71 -4.87 -11.34
N ARG A 31 1.39 -5.62 -12.21
CA ARG A 31 1.46 -7.09 -12.05
C ARG A 31 2.41 -7.49 -10.92
N ARG A 32 3.62 -6.93 -10.88
CA ARG A 32 4.62 -7.24 -9.84
C ARG A 32 5.33 -5.96 -9.39
N LEU A 33 5.22 -5.65 -8.10
CA LEU A 33 5.95 -4.56 -7.45
C LEU A 33 6.76 -5.13 -6.28
N VAL A 34 8.08 -4.99 -6.34
CA VAL A 34 8.96 -5.66 -5.37
C VAL A 34 9.17 -4.80 -4.12
N ARG A 35 9.52 -3.52 -4.26
CA ARG A 35 9.74 -2.62 -3.10
C ARG A 35 9.18 -1.22 -3.34
N VAL A 36 8.47 -0.70 -2.35
CA VAL A 36 8.10 0.71 -2.23
C VAL A 36 8.64 1.23 -0.89
N MET A 37 9.47 2.28 -0.95
CA MET A 37 10.11 2.85 0.24
C MET A 37 9.93 4.36 0.30
N GLY A 38 9.50 4.86 1.46
CA GLY A 38 9.51 6.29 1.76
C GLY A 38 8.54 7.09 0.88
N VAL A 39 7.24 6.83 1.06
CA VAL A 39 6.17 7.57 0.35
C VAL A 39 5.48 8.52 1.31
N ARG A 40 5.53 9.82 1.05
CA ARG A 40 4.87 10.81 1.93
C ARG A 40 3.36 10.86 1.71
N ARG A 41 2.91 10.91 0.45
CA ARG A 41 1.49 10.93 0.10
C ARG A 41 1.23 10.06 -1.12
N LEU A 42 0.35 9.09 -0.97
CA LEU A 42 -0.19 8.26 -2.05
C LEU A 42 -1.71 8.35 -2.02
N VAL A 43 -2.32 8.79 -3.12
CA VAL A 43 -3.77 9.00 -3.16
C VAL A 43 -4.48 7.71 -3.56
N TRP A 44 -4.08 7.09 -4.68
CA TRP A 44 -4.75 5.90 -5.20
C TRP A 44 -3.80 4.80 -5.65
N VAL A 45 -4.13 3.57 -5.26
CA VAL A 45 -3.55 2.34 -5.80
C VAL A 45 -4.66 1.40 -6.21
N MET A 46 -4.71 1.03 -7.49
CA MET A 46 -5.73 0.13 -8.05
C MET A 46 -5.10 -1.03 -8.80
N GLY A 47 -5.56 -2.24 -8.51
CA GLY A 47 -5.24 -3.43 -9.30
C GLY A 47 -3.77 -3.82 -9.21
N VAL A 48 -3.35 -4.31 -8.04
CA VAL A 48 -2.00 -4.84 -7.83
C VAL A 48 -2.06 -6.36 -7.65
N ARG A 49 -1.41 -7.13 -8.55
CA ARG A 49 -1.43 -8.60 -8.42
C ARG A 49 -0.48 -9.10 -7.35
N ARG A 50 0.76 -8.61 -7.29
CA ARG A 50 1.75 -9.00 -6.29
C ARG A 50 2.55 -7.79 -5.82
N LEU A 51 2.51 -7.54 -4.51
CA LEU A 51 3.31 -6.53 -3.83
C LEU A 51 4.10 -7.20 -2.70
N VAL A 52 5.44 -7.12 -2.77
CA VAL A 52 6.30 -7.85 -1.84
C VAL A 52 6.56 -7.03 -0.58
N ARG A 53 7.03 -5.78 -0.70
CA ARG A 53 7.34 -4.92 0.45
C ARG A 53 6.88 -3.48 0.25
N VAL A 54 6.20 -2.95 1.28
CA VAL A 54 5.90 -1.53 1.44
C VAL A 54 6.47 -1.05 2.77
N MET A 55 7.32 -0.04 2.74
CA MET A 55 7.98 0.50 3.93
C MET A 55 7.85 2.02 4.00
N GLY A 56 7.38 2.52 5.14
CA GLY A 56 7.39 3.95 5.43
C GLY A 56 6.42 4.74 4.55
N VAL A 57 5.12 4.61 4.82
CA VAL A 57 4.06 5.38 4.16
C VAL A 57 3.42 6.34 5.16
N ARG A 58 3.51 7.66 4.92
CA ARG A 58 2.92 8.63 5.85
C ARG A 58 1.41 8.76 5.67
N ARG A 59 0.92 8.84 4.44
CA ARG A 59 -0.52 8.94 4.14
C ARG A 59 -0.85 8.15 2.88
N LEU A 60 -1.77 7.21 3.02
CA LEU A 60 -2.38 6.45 1.94
C LEU A 60 -3.89 6.60 2.01
N VAL A 61 -4.50 7.14 0.94
CA VAL A 61 -5.93 7.45 0.94
C VAL A 61 -6.75 6.23 0.54
N ARG A 62 -6.49 5.62 -0.62
CA ARG A 62 -7.27 4.48 -1.11
C ARG A 62 -6.39 3.39 -1.74
N VAL A 63 -6.66 2.15 -1.34
CA VAL A 63 -6.11 0.94 -1.97
C VAL A 63 -7.27 0.03 -2.36
N MET A 64 -7.33 -0.35 -3.63
CA MET A 64 -8.38 -1.23 -4.17
C MET A 64 -7.77 -2.38 -4.97
N GLY A 65 -8.21 -3.60 -4.66
CA GLY A 65 -7.88 -4.78 -5.45
C GLY A 65 -6.39 -5.16 -5.38
N VAL A 66 -5.98 -5.76 -4.26
CA VAL A 66 -4.65 -6.33 -4.07
C VAL A 66 -4.76 -7.84 -3.92
N ARG A 67 -4.19 -8.62 -4.84
CA ARG A 67 -4.29 -10.09 -4.75
C ARG A 67 -3.33 -10.67 -3.70
N ARG A 68 -2.08 -10.22 -3.65
CA ARG A 68 -1.09 -10.69 -2.67
C ARG A 68 -0.22 -9.53 -2.19
N LEU A 69 -0.21 -9.33 -0.89
CA LEU A 69 0.66 -8.39 -0.19
C LEU A 69 1.43 -9.13 0.90
N VAL A 70 2.76 -9.14 0.82
CA VAL A 70 3.57 -9.92 1.76
C VAL A 70 3.91 -9.11 3.01
N TRP A 71 4.49 -7.92 2.86
CA TRP A 71 4.92 -7.09 3.99
C TRP A 71 4.48 -5.62 3.86
N VAL A 72 3.90 -5.11 4.94
CA VAL A 72 3.64 -3.69 5.15
C VAL A 72 4.27 -3.27 6.48
N MET A 73 5.18 -2.30 6.45
CA MET A 73 5.84 -1.77 7.64
C MET A 73 5.75 -0.25 7.71
N GLY A 74 5.30 0.27 8.84
CA GLY A 74 5.32 1.69 9.14
C GLY A 74 4.35 2.51 8.27
N VAL A 75 3.06 2.41 8.58
CA VAL A 75 2.01 3.22 7.95
C VAL A 75 1.41 4.17 8.98
N ARG A 76 1.53 5.49 8.78
CA ARG A 76 0.98 6.43 9.77
C ARG A 76 -0.53 6.62 9.62
N ARG A 77 -1.04 6.74 8.40
CA ARG A 77 -2.48 6.89 8.15
C ARG A 77 -2.87 6.17 6.86
N LEU A 78 -3.83 5.27 6.99
CA LEU A 78 -4.47 4.56 5.89
C LEU A 78 -5.99 4.76 6.01
N VAL A 79 -6.59 5.39 4.99
CA VAL A 79 -8.02 5.77 5.07
C VAL A 79 -8.92 4.62 4.61
N ARG A 80 -8.66 4.01 3.46
CA ARG A 80 -9.52 2.95 2.93
C ARG A 80 -8.74 1.85 2.22
N VAL A 81 -9.05 0.61 2.57
CA VAL A 81 -8.56 -0.60 1.90
C VAL A 81 -9.76 -1.44 1.49
N MET A 82 -9.83 -1.83 0.22
CA MET A 82 -10.87 -2.71 -0.31
C MET A 82 -10.29 -3.84 -1.14
N GLY A 83 -10.74 -5.06 -0.86
CA GLY A 83 -10.45 -6.23 -1.68
C GLY A 83 -8.97 -6.63 -1.63
N VAL A 84 -8.53 -7.16 -0.49
CA VAL A 84 -7.20 -7.77 -0.34
C VAL A 84 -7.35 -9.27 -0.18
N ARG A 85 -6.91 -10.06 -1.16
CA ARG A 85 -7.11 -11.52 -1.08
C ARG A 85 -6.18 -12.18 -0.07
N ARG A 86 -4.91 -11.78 -0.02
CA ARG A 86 -3.92 -12.33 0.93
C ARG A 86 -2.99 -11.23 1.42
N LEU A 87 -2.92 -11.07 2.73
CA LEU A 87 -2.02 -10.19 3.45
C LEU A 87 -1.26 -11.01 4.48
N VAL A 88 0.07 -11.09 4.36
CA VAL A 88 0.86 -11.96 5.25
C VAL A 88 1.25 -11.20 6.51
N TRP A 89 1.89 -10.04 6.38
CA TRP A 89 2.40 -9.28 7.52
C TRP A 89 2.10 -7.79 7.46
N VAL A 90 1.61 -7.26 8.58
CA VAL A 90 1.46 -5.83 8.83
C VAL A 90 2.09 -5.47 10.17
N MET A 91 3.00 -4.51 10.16
CA MET A 91 3.64 -3.98 11.37
C MET A 91 3.60 -2.46 11.40
N GLY A 92 3.20 -1.90 12.56
CA GLY A 92 3.29 -0.47 12.82
C GLY A 92 2.34 0.38 11.99
N VAL A 93 1.03 0.20 12.21
CA VAL A 93 -0.02 1.05 11.59
C VAL A 93 -0.63 1.95 12.66
N ARG A 94 -0.42 3.27 12.57
CA ARG A 94 -0.94 4.18 13.60
C ARG A 94 -2.44 4.40 13.52
N ARG A 95 -2.99 4.54 12.30
CA ARG A 95 -4.42 4.75 12.07
C ARG A 95 -4.87 4.07 10.79
N LEU A 96 -5.87 3.21 10.91
CA LEU A 96 -6.58 2.56 9.82
C LEU A 96 -8.08 2.82 9.97
N VAL A 97 -8.71 3.47 8.99
CA VAL A 97 -10.09 3.99 9.13
C VAL A 97 -11.14 3.06 8.53
N ARG A 98 -10.85 2.36 7.43
CA ARG A 98 -11.80 1.41 6.85
C ARG A 98 -11.09 0.30 6.10
N VAL A 99 -11.48 -0.94 6.38
CA VAL A 99 -10.98 -2.13 5.70
C VAL A 99 -12.16 -3.02 5.36
N MET A 100 -12.29 -3.40 4.09
CA MET A 100 -13.34 -4.32 3.63
C MET A 100 -12.75 -5.37 2.69
N GLY A 101 -13.28 -6.59 2.78
CA GLY A 101 -12.93 -7.67 1.84
C GLY A 101 -11.47 -8.14 1.93
N VAL A 102 -10.91 -8.21 3.15
CA VAL A 102 -9.65 -8.93 3.40
C VAL A 102 -9.97 -10.40 3.60
N ARG A 103 -9.58 -11.27 2.66
CA ARG A 103 -9.92 -12.71 2.75
C ARG A 103 -8.99 -13.54 3.63
N ARG A 104 -7.71 -13.18 3.69
CA ARG A 104 -6.72 -13.87 4.53
C ARG A 104 -5.70 -12.89 5.06
N LEU A 105 -5.56 -12.88 6.38
CA LEU A 105 -4.60 -12.09 7.13
C LEU A 105 -3.84 -13.02 8.06
N VAL A 106 -2.51 -13.08 7.95
CA VAL A 106 -1.71 -14.04 8.74
C VAL A 106 -1.22 -13.42 10.05
N ARG A 107 -0.61 -12.22 10.01
CA ARG A 107 -0.12 -11.55 11.23
C ARG A 107 -0.22 -10.03 11.15
N VAL A 108 -0.63 -9.45 12.27
CA VAL A 108 -0.73 -8.00 12.49
C VAL A 108 -0.13 -7.65 13.84
N MET A 109 0.75 -6.64 13.88
CA MET A 109 1.33 -6.13 15.12
C MET A 109 1.41 -4.60 15.10
N GLY A 110 1.24 -3.97 16.27
CA GLY A 110 1.42 -2.52 16.42
C GLY A 110 0.40 -1.69 15.64
N VAL A 111 -0.88 -2.11 15.62
CA VAL A 111 -1.98 -1.28 15.11
C VAL A 111 -2.56 -0.48 16.27
N ARG A 112 -2.39 0.85 16.25
CA ARG A 112 -2.84 1.71 17.37
C ARG A 112 -4.31 2.09 17.29
N ARG A 113 -4.85 2.26 16.09
CA ARG A 113 -6.28 2.53 15.89
C ARG A 113 -6.75 1.87 14.61
N LEU A 114 -7.80 1.07 14.75
CA LEU A 114 -8.42 0.33 13.68
C LEU A 114 -9.92 0.54 13.76
N VAL A 115 -10.50 1.08 12.70
CA VAL A 115 -11.94 1.17 12.53
C VAL A 115 -12.30 0.22 11.39
N TRP A 116 -13.12 -0.78 11.72
CA TRP A 116 -13.72 -1.69 10.75
C TRP A 116 -15.16 -1.25 10.50
N VAL A 117 -15.56 -1.34 9.24
CA VAL A 117 -16.94 -1.22 8.77
C VAL A 117 -17.14 -2.34 7.77
#